data_AF-A0A543AP55-F1
#
_entry.id   AF-A0A543AP55-F1
#
_cell.length_a   1.000
_cell.length_b   1.000
_cell.length_c   1.000
_cell.angle_alpha   90.00
_cell.angle_beta   90.00
_cell.angle_gamma   90.00
#
_symmetry.space_group_name_H-M   'P 1'
#
loop_
_entity.id
_entity.type
_entity.pdbx_description
1 polymer ?
#
loop_
_entity_poly.entity_id
_entity_poly.type
_entity_poly.pdbx_seq_one_letter_code
_entity_poly.pdbx_strand_id
1 'polypeptide(L)'
;MHSEGISQHPVWDALDNARLQLEGLAKNVIGTEVPPAFEILRSITVAETLKGVPPIFVAEEKLNQLTETAKGISQAVVTGLEDETEVVQQLSEYSQEMATILLALPVNFHTDAGLGQYEQSVQNFVSILSSTADYLRDKNDEADALLEEYERQVDEKKEQVEQDFKKRQEELAQQLSDLQTKVDDVKETIETQKTRLDKALNDFSEKSSAQVAAADEKHAELRQEVEEQSSEQRQRIQEQAKAIVDQLTEYEDQASRLVESTAKGTISTDYGARAKAEGIAALVWSICAVVVALAGLWVLVQGVGNIEAMTVSQTIWKSSVTLVLLAVAGYMGSEAGAHRKEERDAKRTQLDLNAIHPFLSQMNEEEAAPLRKEFAQRVFIRPLANEKSHDGFRLLPLPTSRTEEKDSPQESQGQKPQ
;
A
#
# COMPACT_ATOMS: atom_id res chain seq x y z
N MET A 1 81.23 -65.49 -69.65
CA MET A 1 80.42 -64.47 -68.97
C MET A 1 81.29 -63.82 -67.94
N HIS A 2 81.35 -62.49 -67.95
CA HIS A 2 82.18 -61.69 -67.06
C HIS A 2 81.76 -61.91 -65.61
N SER A 3 82.73 -61.84 -64.71
CA SER A 3 82.64 -62.06 -63.27
C SER A 3 81.87 -60.97 -62.50
N GLU A 4 80.86 -60.34 -63.10
CA GLU A 4 79.90 -59.53 -62.35
C GLU A 4 79.09 -60.49 -61.48
N GLY A 5 79.40 -60.47 -60.18
CA GLY A 5 79.03 -61.52 -59.23
C GLY A 5 77.52 -61.63 -59.02
N ILE A 6 77.10 -62.81 -58.52
CA ILE A 6 75.72 -63.10 -58.09
C ILE A 6 75.15 -61.97 -57.21
N SER A 7 75.99 -61.27 -56.44
CA SER A 7 75.62 -60.13 -55.62
C SER A 7 74.93 -58.97 -56.36
N GLN A 8 75.08 -58.85 -57.69
CA GLN A 8 74.41 -57.82 -58.51
C GLN A 8 73.16 -58.35 -59.23
N HIS A 9 72.76 -59.60 -58.99
CA HIS A 9 71.56 -60.16 -59.60
C HIS A 9 70.30 -59.46 -59.05
N PRO A 10 69.28 -59.15 -59.88
CA PRO A 10 68.04 -58.49 -59.47
C PRO A 10 67.18 -59.27 -58.47
N VAL A 11 67.58 -60.50 -58.14
CA VAL A 11 66.90 -61.35 -57.15
C VAL A 11 66.96 -60.72 -55.77
N TRP A 12 68.04 -60.01 -55.45
CA TRP A 12 68.24 -59.42 -54.12
C TRP A 12 67.29 -58.26 -53.86
N ASP A 13 67.12 -57.39 -54.85
CA ASP A 13 66.15 -56.29 -54.77
C ASP A 13 64.72 -56.83 -54.65
N ALA A 14 64.41 -57.93 -55.35
CA ALA A 14 63.11 -58.57 -55.27
C ALA A 14 62.86 -59.21 -53.89
N LEU A 15 63.86 -59.89 -53.32
CA LEU A 15 63.78 -60.50 -51.99
C LEU A 15 63.69 -59.44 -50.87
N ASP A 16 64.46 -58.36 -50.97
CA ASP A 16 64.42 -57.25 -50.02
C ASP A 16 63.04 -56.56 -50.05
N ASN A 17 62.47 -56.38 -51.24
CA ASN A 17 61.11 -55.85 -51.38
C ASN A 17 60.07 -56.80 -50.77
N ALA A 18 60.13 -58.11 -51.07
CA ALA A 18 59.24 -59.11 -50.49
C ALA A 18 59.30 -59.10 -48.96
N ARG A 19 60.51 -59.03 -48.39
CA ARG A 19 60.74 -58.92 -46.95
C ARG A 19 60.08 -57.67 -46.36
N LEU A 20 60.31 -56.49 -46.94
CA LEU A 20 59.73 -55.24 -46.45
C LEU A 20 58.19 -55.27 -46.45
N GLN A 21 57.58 -55.85 -47.48
CA GLN A 21 56.13 -56.00 -47.56
C GLN A 21 55.60 -56.94 -46.46
N LEU A 22 56.26 -58.08 -46.24
CA LEU A 22 55.87 -59.03 -45.20
C LEU A 22 56.03 -58.45 -43.78
N GLU A 23 57.11 -57.71 -43.52
CA GLU A 23 57.30 -56.99 -42.26
C GLU A 23 56.25 -55.89 -42.06
N GLY A 24 55.78 -55.26 -43.14
CA GLY A 24 54.67 -54.30 -43.12
C GLY A 24 53.33 -54.97 -42.80
N LEU A 25 53.07 -56.14 -43.39
CA LEU A 25 51.85 -56.92 -43.13
C LEU A 25 51.77 -57.35 -41.66
N ALA A 26 52.88 -57.84 -41.08
CA ALA A 26 52.96 -58.23 -39.68
C ALA A 26 52.68 -57.07 -38.69
N LYS A 27 52.95 -55.82 -39.08
CA LYS A 27 52.68 -54.64 -38.25
C LYS A 27 51.22 -54.16 -38.33
N ASN A 28 50.58 -54.36 -39.48
CA ASN A 28 49.23 -53.85 -39.75
C ASN A 28 48.13 -54.85 -39.37
N VAL A 29 48.41 -56.15 -39.44
CA VAL A 29 47.48 -57.20 -39.03
C VAL A 29 47.78 -57.55 -37.57
N ILE A 30 47.19 -56.77 -36.66
CA ILE A 30 47.32 -56.96 -35.21
C ILE A 30 46.62 -58.27 -34.83
N GLY A 31 47.38 -59.35 -34.62
CA GLY A 31 46.93 -60.49 -33.81
C GLY A 31 46.87 -61.87 -34.47
N THR A 32 47.24 -62.02 -35.74
CA THR A 32 47.40 -63.33 -36.37
C THR A 32 48.84 -63.49 -36.86
N GLU A 33 49.63 -64.32 -36.17
CA GLU A 33 50.84 -64.87 -36.79
C GLU A 33 50.39 -65.58 -38.06
N VAL A 34 50.73 -65.04 -39.23
CA VAL A 34 50.50 -65.73 -40.50
C VAL A 34 51.67 -66.69 -40.68
N PRO A 35 51.54 -68.00 -40.36
CA PRO A 35 52.70 -68.89 -40.31
C PRO A 35 53.48 -68.95 -41.64
N PRO A 36 52.83 -68.91 -42.83
CA PRO A 36 53.52 -68.84 -44.12
C PRO A 36 54.43 -67.62 -44.29
N ALA A 37 54.08 -66.46 -43.69
CA ALA A 37 54.89 -65.25 -43.80
C ALA A 37 56.25 -65.43 -43.09
N PHE A 38 56.25 -66.07 -41.92
CA PHE A 38 57.48 -66.40 -41.19
C PHE A 38 58.36 -67.41 -41.94
N GLU A 39 57.75 -68.41 -42.57
CA GLU A 39 58.49 -69.39 -43.39
C GLU A 39 59.12 -68.76 -44.62
N ILE A 40 58.43 -67.83 -45.28
CA ILE A 40 58.99 -67.05 -46.38
C ILE A 40 60.13 -66.16 -45.89
N LEU A 41 59.98 -65.43 -44.78
CA LEU A 41 61.05 -64.59 -44.23
C LEU A 41 62.30 -65.43 -43.89
N ARG A 42 62.11 -66.63 -43.35
CA ARG A 42 63.19 -67.59 -43.13
C ARG A 42 63.83 -68.03 -44.44
N SER A 43 63.04 -68.32 -45.47
CA SER A 43 63.52 -68.73 -46.80
C SER A 43 64.26 -67.59 -47.52
N ILE A 44 63.82 -66.35 -47.37
CA ILE A 44 64.53 -65.14 -47.84
C ILE A 44 65.89 -65.03 -47.14
N THR A 45 65.92 -65.21 -45.82
CA THR A 45 67.19 -65.17 -45.05
C THR A 45 68.16 -66.26 -45.52
N VAL A 46 67.65 -67.47 -45.80
CA VAL A 46 68.47 -68.56 -46.38
C VAL A 46 68.93 -68.19 -47.80
N ALA A 47 68.05 -67.61 -48.62
CA ALA A 47 68.40 -67.16 -49.96
C ALA A 47 69.52 -66.09 -49.93
N GLU A 48 69.48 -65.14 -49.00
CA GLU A 48 70.50 -64.10 -48.83
C GLU A 48 71.90 -64.68 -48.61
N THR A 49 72.02 -65.88 -48.01
CA THR A 49 73.31 -66.55 -47.87
C THR A 49 73.96 -66.90 -49.22
N LEU A 50 73.17 -67.03 -50.29
CA LEU A 50 73.67 -67.28 -51.64
C LEU A 50 74.37 -66.06 -52.25
N LYS A 51 74.22 -64.84 -51.69
CA LYS A 51 74.98 -63.64 -52.12
C LYS A 51 76.50 -63.89 -52.08
N GLY A 52 76.97 -64.74 -51.16
CA GLY A 52 78.38 -65.11 -51.01
C GLY A 52 78.85 -66.28 -51.86
N VAL A 53 77.96 -66.94 -52.59
CA VAL A 53 78.28 -68.14 -53.38
C VAL A 53 78.82 -67.73 -54.75
N PRO A 54 79.91 -68.34 -55.27
CA PRO A 54 80.43 -67.99 -56.58
C PRO A 54 79.45 -68.31 -57.74
N PRO A 55 79.40 -67.49 -58.82
CA PRO A 55 78.45 -67.64 -59.94
C PRO A 55 78.36 -69.01 -60.60
N ILE A 56 79.45 -69.80 -60.58
CA ILE A 56 79.50 -71.13 -61.19
C ILE A 56 78.66 -72.19 -60.44
N PHE A 57 78.27 -71.91 -59.19
CA PHE A 57 77.54 -72.85 -58.34
C PHE A 57 76.04 -72.59 -58.29
N VAL A 58 75.54 -71.55 -58.97
CA VAL A 58 74.11 -71.23 -58.97
C VAL A 58 73.65 -71.10 -60.41
N ALA A 59 72.72 -71.95 -60.83
CA ALA A 59 72.12 -71.84 -62.15
C ALA A 59 71.33 -70.53 -62.24
N GLU A 60 71.66 -69.69 -63.22
CA GLU A 60 70.99 -68.40 -63.46
C GLU A 60 69.47 -68.56 -63.61
N GLU A 61 69.02 -69.67 -64.21
CA GLU A 61 67.61 -70.04 -64.30
C GLU A 61 66.91 -70.11 -62.93
N LYS A 62 67.61 -70.62 -61.90
CA LYS A 62 67.06 -70.73 -60.54
C LYS A 62 67.01 -69.40 -59.80
N LEU A 63 67.98 -68.51 -60.05
CA LEU A 63 67.93 -67.14 -59.54
C LEU A 63 66.80 -66.34 -60.17
N ASN A 64 66.53 -66.56 -61.46
CA ASN A 64 65.38 -65.95 -62.14
C ASN A 64 64.05 -66.49 -61.60
N GLN A 65 63.94 -67.81 -61.36
CA GLN A 65 62.76 -68.38 -60.69
C GLN A 65 62.53 -67.78 -59.31
N LEU A 66 63.59 -67.67 -58.49
CA LEU A 66 63.52 -67.05 -57.17
C LEU A 66 63.12 -65.57 -57.23
N THR A 67 63.56 -64.85 -58.27
CA THR A 67 63.20 -63.45 -58.51
C THR A 67 61.70 -63.30 -58.79
N GLU A 68 61.14 -64.18 -59.62
CA GLU A 68 59.71 -64.15 -59.93
C GLU A 68 58.85 -64.56 -58.73
N THR A 69 59.26 -65.59 -57.97
CA THR A 69 58.58 -65.96 -56.71
C THR A 69 58.60 -64.82 -55.70
N ALA A 70 59.74 -64.12 -55.54
CA ALA A 70 59.84 -62.98 -54.63
C ALA A 70 58.94 -61.80 -55.04
N LYS A 71 58.85 -61.48 -56.34
CA LYS A 71 57.89 -60.49 -56.84
C LYS A 71 56.44 -60.91 -56.61
N GLY A 72 56.14 -62.19 -56.82
CA GLY A 72 54.83 -62.78 -56.54
C GLY A 72 54.41 -62.59 -55.09
N ILE A 73 55.33 -62.83 -54.15
CA ILE A 73 55.12 -62.59 -52.71
C ILE A 73 54.81 -61.12 -52.44
N SER A 74 55.60 -60.18 -52.97
CA SER A 74 55.33 -58.75 -52.81
C SER A 74 53.94 -58.37 -53.35
N GLN A 75 53.58 -58.90 -54.52
CA GLN A 75 52.29 -58.63 -55.14
C GLN A 75 51.13 -59.22 -54.34
N ALA A 76 51.24 -60.46 -53.85
CA ALA A 76 50.23 -61.12 -53.04
C ALA A 76 49.97 -60.36 -51.72
N VAL A 77 51.03 -59.87 -51.07
CA VAL A 77 50.91 -59.04 -49.86
C VAL A 77 50.20 -57.72 -50.16
N VAL A 78 50.51 -57.06 -51.29
CA VAL A 78 49.87 -55.79 -51.67
C VAL A 78 48.41 -55.99 -52.07
N THR A 79 48.11 -57.04 -52.86
CA THR A 79 46.77 -57.30 -53.39
C THR A 79 45.83 -57.83 -52.31
N GLY A 80 46.31 -58.69 -51.41
CA GLY A 80 45.44 -59.32 -50.44
C GLY A 80 45.28 -58.56 -49.11
N LEU A 81 45.65 -57.27 -49.05
CA LEU A 81 45.19 -56.38 -47.97
C LEU A 81 43.65 -56.26 -47.89
N GLU A 82 42.92 -56.76 -48.89
CA GLU A 82 41.45 -56.77 -48.95
C GLU A 82 40.81 -58.10 -48.48
N ASP A 83 41.53 -59.25 -48.53
CA ASP A 83 41.03 -60.57 -48.08
C ASP A 83 42.14 -61.40 -47.41
N GLU A 84 42.05 -61.55 -46.08
CA GLU A 84 43.03 -62.26 -45.24
C GLU A 84 43.17 -63.74 -45.61
N THR A 85 42.10 -64.41 -46.05
CA THR A 85 42.14 -65.85 -46.33
C THR A 85 42.90 -66.14 -47.62
N GLU A 86 42.72 -65.28 -48.63
CA GLU A 86 43.40 -65.40 -49.92
C GLU A 86 44.91 -65.17 -49.78
N VAL A 87 45.33 -64.19 -48.95
CA VAL A 87 46.75 -63.94 -48.67
C VAL A 87 47.43 -65.16 -48.05
N VAL A 88 46.82 -65.75 -47.03
CA VAL A 88 47.42 -66.88 -46.31
C VAL A 88 47.64 -68.06 -47.25
N GLN A 89 46.68 -68.32 -48.15
CA GLN A 89 46.81 -69.39 -49.14
C GLN A 89 47.92 -69.11 -50.15
N GLN A 90 47.95 -67.91 -50.73
CA GLN A 90 48.98 -67.53 -51.72
C GLN A 90 50.39 -67.53 -51.11
N LEU A 91 50.55 -67.01 -49.87
CA LEU A 91 51.82 -67.05 -49.17
C LEU A 91 52.27 -68.49 -48.85
N SER A 92 51.35 -69.40 -48.56
CA SER A 92 51.69 -70.82 -48.38
C SER A 92 52.24 -71.45 -49.66
N GLU A 93 51.61 -71.16 -50.80
CA GLU A 93 52.07 -71.65 -52.11
C GLU A 93 53.46 -71.10 -52.47
N TYR A 94 53.69 -69.79 -52.26
CA TYR A 94 55.00 -69.18 -52.48
C TYR A 94 56.08 -69.66 -51.50
N SER A 95 55.73 -69.93 -50.24
CA SER A 95 56.64 -70.54 -49.26
C SER A 95 57.16 -71.88 -49.77
N GLN A 96 56.26 -72.75 -50.23
CA GLN A 96 56.62 -74.07 -50.78
C GLN A 96 57.43 -73.97 -52.07
N GLU A 97 57.07 -73.05 -52.96
CA GLU A 97 57.81 -72.81 -54.21
C GLU A 97 59.23 -72.32 -53.92
N MET A 98 59.37 -71.35 -53.02
CA MET A 98 60.66 -70.80 -52.61
C MET A 98 61.56 -71.87 -51.96
N ALA A 99 61.00 -72.68 -51.05
CA ALA A 99 61.71 -73.79 -50.45
C ALA A 99 62.17 -74.82 -51.51
N THR A 100 61.30 -75.12 -52.49
CA THR A 100 61.63 -76.05 -53.59
C THR A 100 62.75 -75.51 -54.48
N ILE A 101 62.72 -74.21 -54.81
CA ILE A 101 63.77 -73.56 -55.61
C ILE A 101 65.11 -73.61 -54.86
N LEU A 102 65.11 -73.26 -53.57
CA LEU A 102 66.31 -73.25 -52.73
C LEU A 102 66.90 -74.66 -52.56
N LEU A 103 66.06 -75.69 -52.42
CA LEU A 103 66.50 -77.09 -52.34
C LEU A 103 67.00 -77.64 -53.69
N ALA A 104 66.51 -77.12 -54.81
CA ALA A 104 66.90 -77.54 -56.15
C ALA A 104 68.17 -76.86 -56.68
N LEU A 105 68.81 -76.00 -55.89
CA LEU A 105 70.07 -75.36 -56.28
C LEU A 105 71.19 -76.42 -56.36
N PRO A 106 71.82 -76.61 -57.54
CA PRO A 106 72.85 -77.61 -57.70
C PRO A 106 74.10 -77.17 -56.94
N VAL A 107 74.38 -77.82 -55.81
CA VAL A 107 75.67 -77.67 -55.16
C VAL A 107 76.69 -78.41 -56.03
N ASN A 108 77.35 -77.68 -56.94
CA ASN A 108 78.38 -78.26 -57.81
C ASN A 108 79.63 -78.62 -56.97
N PHE A 109 79.66 -79.80 -56.36
CA PHE A 109 80.76 -80.31 -55.52
C PHE A 109 81.97 -80.81 -56.34
N HIS A 110 82.54 -79.99 -57.23
CA HIS A 110 83.60 -80.46 -58.13
C HIS A 110 85.00 -79.91 -57.85
N THR A 111 85.23 -79.20 -56.73
CA THR A 111 86.58 -78.80 -56.30
C THR A 111 86.73 -78.80 -54.77
N ASP A 112 87.90 -79.19 -54.25
CA ASP A 112 88.23 -79.16 -52.80
C ASP A 112 88.12 -77.75 -52.19
N ALA A 113 88.30 -76.69 -53.00
CA ALA A 113 88.09 -75.30 -52.57
C ALA A 113 86.61 -74.96 -52.30
N GLY A 114 85.67 -75.61 -53.00
CA GLY A 114 84.24 -75.44 -52.77
C GLY A 114 83.74 -76.10 -51.49
N LEU A 115 84.39 -77.19 -51.06
CA LEU A 115 84.09 -77.87 -49.78
C LEU A 115 84.44 -76.99 -48.57
N GLY A 116 85.57 -76.28 -48.59
CA GLY A 116 85.95 -75.36 -47.51
C GLY A 116 85.02 -74.13 -47.41
N GLN A 117 84.60 -73.57 -48.55
CA GLN A 117 83.63 -72.46 -48.56
C GLN A 117 82.23 -72.89 -48.12
N TYR A 118 81.84 -74.14 -48.41
CA TYR A 118 80.61 -74.74 -47.93
C TYR A 118 80.66 -74.96 -46.42
N GLU A 119 81.76 -75.51 -45.89
CA GLU A 119 81.95 -75.67 -44.44
C GLU A 119 81.85 -74.33 -43.70
N GLN A 120 82.47 -73.27 -44.24
CA GLN A 120 82.39 -71.92 -43.67
C GLN A 120 80.96 -71.34 -43.74
N SER A 121 80.24 -71.57 -44.84
CA SER A 121 78.84 -71.14 -44.99
C SER A 121 77.92 -71.88 -44.02
N VAL A 122 78.14 -73.19 -43.82
CA VAL A 122 77.42 -74.00 -42.83
C VAL A 122 77.72 -73.53 -41.42
N GLN A 123 78.98 -73.22 -41.08
CA GLN A 123 79.34 -72.68 -39.77
C GLN A 123 78.71 -71.32 -39.52
N ASN A 124 78.70 -70.42 -40.51
CA ASN A 124 78.02 -69.13 -40.42
C ASN A 124 76.51 -69.31 -40.23
N PHE A 125 75.90 -70.22 -40.98
CA PHE A 125 74.47 -70.52 -40.85
C PHE A 125 74.13 -71.10 -39.47
N VAL A 126 74.93 -72.03 -38.95
CA VAL A 126 74.77 -72.58 -37.60
C VAL A 126 74.93 -71.49 -36.54
N SER A 127 75.90 -70.58 -36.69
CA SER A 127 76.08 -69.46 -35.76
C SER A 127 74.89 -68.50 -35.78
N ILE A 128 74.34 -68.18 -36.96
CA ILE A 128 73.15 -67.33 -37.10
C ILE A 128 71.95 -68.03 -36.48
N LEU A 129 71.72 -69.31 -36.77
CA LEU A 129 70.62 -70.08 -36.18
C LEU A 129 70.71 -70.14 -34.66
N SER A 130 71.91 -70.34 -34.10
CA SER A 130 72.11 -70.31 -32.64
C SER A 130 71.75 -68.95 -32.07
N SER A 131 72.24 -67.86 -32.67
CA SER A 131 71.95 -66.50 -32.20
C SER A 131 70.46 -66.14 -32.28
N THR A 132 69.76 -66.61 -33.32
CA THR A 132 68.31 -66.42 -33.46
C THR A 132 67.54 -67.26 -32.46
N ALA A 133 67.97 -68.50 -32.19
CA ALA A 133 67.37 -69.35 -31.18
C ALA A 133 67.52 -68.74 -29.77
N ASP A 134 68.69 -68.19 -29.46
CA ASP A 134 68.95 -67.49 -28.19
C ASP A 134 68.10 -66.21 -28.09
N TYR A 135 68.00 -65.41 -29.16
CA TYR A 135 67.14 -64.23 -29.19
C TYR A 135 65.65 -64.56 -28.98
N LEU A 136 65.14 -65.60 -29.63
CA LEU A 136 63.75 -66.03 -29.47
C LEU A 136 63.49 -66.55 -28.05
N ARG A 137 64.48 -67.24 -27.46
CA ARG A 137 64.40 -67.68 -26.06
C ARG A 137 64.33 -66.50 -25.11
N ASP A 138 65.21 -65.52 -25.27
CA ASP A 138 65.21 -64.29 -24.46
C ASP A 138 63.88 -63.53 -24.59
N LYS A 139 63.31 -63.47 -25.80
CA LYS A 139 62.00 -62.84 -26.04
C LYS A 139 60.85 -63.62 -25.41
N ASN A 140 60.93 -64.94 -25.39
CA ASN A 140 59.93 -65.77 -24.72
C ASN A 140 60.01 -65.60 -23.20
N ASP A 141 61.21 -65.56 -22.63
CA ASP A 141 61.41 -65.29 -21.20
C ASP A 141 60.93 -63.87 -20.81
N GLU A 142 61.12 -62.87 -21.69
CA GLU A 142 60.57 -61.51 -21.50
C GLU A 142 59.03 -61.49 -21.58
N ALA A 143 58.45 -62.27 -22.51
CA ALA A 143 57.00 -62.38 -22.64
C ALA A 143 56.37 -63.06 -21.41
N ASP A 144 56.98 -64.12 -20.89
CA ASP A 144 56.54 -64.80 -19.66
C ASP A 144 56.60 -63.83 -18.45
N ALA A 145 57.68 -63.05 -18.32
CA ALA A 145 57.79 -62.05 -17.26
C ALA A 145 56.74 -60.94 -17.37
N LEU A 146 56.41 -60.49 -18.59
CA LEU A 146 55.33 -59.53 -18.81
C LEU A 146 53.95 -60.13 -18.48
N LEU A 147 53.71 -61.40 -18.81
CA LEU A 147 52.47 -62.09 -18.47
C LEU A 147 52.29 -62.19 -16.95
N GLU A 148 53.32 -62.60 -16.20
CA GLU A 148 53.26 -62.66 -14.73
C GLU A 148 52.96 -61.28 -14.12
N GLU A 149 53.56 -60.21 -14.64
CA GLU A 149 53.29 -58.86 -14.16
C GLU A 149 51.86 -58.39 -14.50
N TYR A 150 51.35 -58.72 -15.68
CA TYR A 150 49.97 -58.42 -16.05
C TYR A 150 48.97 -59.19 -15.19
N GLU A 151 49.19 -60.48 -14.93
CA GLU A 151 48.36 -61.28 -14.03
C GLU A 151 48.34 -60.67 -12.63
N ARG A 152 49.49 -60.25 -12.11
CA ARG A 152 49.60 -59.58 -10.80
C ARG A 152 48.80 -58.27 -10.76
N GLN A 153 48.87 -57.44 -11.80
CA GLN A 153 48.10 -56.19 -11.87
C GLN A 153 46.59 -56.45 -11.97
N VAL A 154 46.18 -57.48 -12.70
CA VAL A 154 44.78 -57.88 -12.82
C VAL A 154 44.24 -58.32 -11.46
N ASP A 155 44.99 -59.16 -10.73
CA ASP A 155 44.59 -59.61 -9.39
C ASP A 155 44.53 -58.45 -8.39
N GLU A 156 45.51 -57.55 -8.39
CA GLU A 156 45.50 -56.37 -7.53
C GLU A 156 44.30 -55.47 -7.83
N LYS A 157 44.00 -55.23 -9.12
CA LYS A 157 42.84 -54.42 -9.53
C LYS A 157 41.53 -55.07 -9.18
N LYS A 158 41.44 -56.40 -9.31
CA LYS A 158 40.25 -57.16 -8.93
C LYS A 158 40.00 -57.04 -7.42
N GLU A 159 41.04 -57.20 -6.61
CA GLU A 159 40.93 -57.04 -5.15
C GLU A 159 40.51 -55.62 -4.77
N GLN A 160 41.10 -54.59 -5.40
CA GLN A 160 40.70 -53.18 -5.18
C GLN A 160 39.23 -52.95 -5.51
N VAL A 161 38.74 -53.45 -6.66
CA VAL A 161 37.34 -53.30 -7.07
C VAL A 161 36.40 -54.04 -6.11
N GLU A 162 36.75 -55.24 -5.66
CA GLU A 162 35.95 -55.98 -4.69
C GLU A 162 35.86 -55.27 -3.33
N GLN A 163 36.96 -54.68 -2.86
CA GLN A 163 36.99 -53.90 -1.63
C GLN A 163 36.16 -52.61 -1.75
N ASP A 164 36.34 -51.85 -2.82
CA ASP A 164 35.57 -50.63 -3.08
C ASP A 164 34.08 -50.92 -3.23
N PHE A 165 33.72 -52.01 -3.88
CA PHE A 165 32.33 -52.43 -4.04
C PHE A 165 31.69 -52.78 -2.68
N LYS A 166 32.38 -53.55 -1.83
CA LYS A 166 31.91 -53.87 -0.47
C LYS A 166 31.74 -52.60 0.37
N LYS A 167 32.74 -51.71 0.37
CA LYS A 167 32.68 -50.45 1.10
C LYS A 167 31.49 -49.60 0.65
N ARG A 168 31.25 -49.50 -0.66
CA ARG A 168 30.13 -48.73 -1.20
C ARG A 168 28.77 -49.37 -0.90
N GLN A 169 28.71 -50.70 -0.85
CA GLN A 169 27.52 -51.43 -0.43
C GLN A 169 27.19 -51.16 1.05
N GLU A 170 28.18 -51.15 1.92
CA GLU A 170 28.03 -50.81 3.34
C GLU A 170 27.61 -49.34 3.53
N GLU A 171 28.24 -48.41 2.81
CA GLU A 171 27.88 -46.98 2.84
C GLU A 171 26.43 -46.75 2.37
N LEU A 172 26.01 -47.41 1.28
CA LEU A 172 24.62 -47.32 0.79
C LEU A 172 23.62 -47.93 1.77
N ALA A 173 23.96 -49.07 2.40
CA ALA A 173 23.12 -49.68 3.41
C ALA A 173 22.95 -48.77 4.63
N GLN A 174 24.01 -48.11 5.06
CA GLN A 174 23.95 -47.13 6.16
C GLN A 174 23.12 -45.91 5.79
N GLN A 175 23.31 -45.34 4.59
CA GLN A 175 22.53 -44.19 4.13
C GLN A 175 21.03 -44.51 4.00
N LEU A 176 20.69 -45.72 3.53
CA LEU A 176 19.30 -46.18 3.47
C LEU A 176 18.69 -46.34 4.85
N SER A 177 19.44 -46.90 5.81
CA SER A 177 19.00 -47.00 7.20
C SER A 177 18.76 -45.61 7.82
N ASP A 178 19.72 -44.69 7.65
CA ASP A 178 19.61 -43.32 8.17
C ASP A 178 18.43 -42.56 7.55
N LEU A 179 18.22 -42.74 6.25
CA LEU A 179 17.09 -42.13 5.54
C LEU A 179 15.76 -42.69 6.04
N GLN A 180 15.68 -43.99 6.27
CA GLN A 180 14.49 -44.64 6.83
C GLN A 180 14.18 -44.10 8.23
N THR A 181 15.18 -43.97 9.11
CA THR A 181 14.99 -43.36 10.44
C THR A 181 14.50 -41.91 10.35
N LYS A 182 15.05 -41.10 9.43
CA LYS A 182 14.57 -39.73 9.22
C LYS A 182 13.14 -39.67 8.69
N VAL A 183 12.76 -40.60 7.81
CA VAL A 183 11.37 -40.71 7.32
C VAL A 183 10.41 -41.06 8.44
N ASP A 184 10.78 -42.00 9.31
CA ASP A 184 9.96 -42.39 10.46
C ASP A 184 9.82 -41.24 11.48
N ASP A 185 10.91 -40.52 11.78
CA ASP A 185 10.91 -39.35 12.66
C ASP A 185 10.03 -38.19 12.12
N VAL A 186 10.13 -37.91 10.82
CA VAL A 186 9.28 -36.92 10.15
C VAL A 186 7.81 -37.35 10.21
N LYS A 187 7.52 -38.63 10.00
CA LYS A 187 6.15 -39.17 10.07
C LYS A 187 5.56 -39.03 11.48
N GLU A 188 6.33 -39.37 12.51
CA GLU A 188 5.92 -39.20 13.91
C GLU A 188 5.69 -37.72 14.26
N THR A 189 6.57 -36.84 13.79
CA THR A 189 6.43 -35.38 13.96
C THR A 189 5.14 -34.87 13.30
N ILE A 190 4.82 -35.33 12.09
CA ILE A 190 3.60 -34.95 11.37
C ILE A 190 2.35 -35.39 12.15
N GLU A 191 2.29 -36.65 12.61
CA GLU A 191 1.13 -37.14 13.39
C GLU A 191 0.97 -36.40 14.72
N THR A 192 2.08 -36.10 15.40
CA THR A 192 2.07 -35.30 16.64
C THR A 192 1.57 -33.88 16.38
N GLN A 193 2.05 -33.22 15.32
CA GLN A 193 1.63 -31.87 14.97
C GLN A 193 0.16 -31.83 14.54
N LYS A 194 -0.30 -32.80 13.75
CA LYS A 194 -1.69 -32.95 13.35
C LYS A 194 -2.61 -33.05 14.58
N THR A 195 -2.27 -33.93 15.53
CA THR A 195 -3.03 -34.09 16.78
C THR A 195 -3.06 -32.79 17.60
N ARG A 196 -1.93 -32.07 17.68
CA ARG A 196 -1.86 -30.77 18.35
C ARG A 196 -2.72 -29.71 17.67
N LEU A 197 -2.72 -29.67 16.34
CA LEU A 197 -3.53 -28.76 15.53
C LEU A 197 -5.01 -29.04 15.70
N ASP A 198 -5.43 -30.31 15.63
CA ASP A 198 -6.82 -30.73 15.83
C ASP A 198 -7.31 -30.33 17.23
N LYS A 199 -6.48 -30.55 18.26
CA LYS A 199 -6.81 -30.10 19.62
C LYS A 199 -6.92 -28.58 19.72
N ALA A 200 -5.96 -27.85 19.17
CA ALA A 200 -5.98 -26.39 19.19
C ALA A 200 -7.20 -25.82 18.43
N LEU A 201 -7.59 -26.45 17.33
CA LEU A 201 -8.77 -26.05 16.54
C LEU A 201 -10.06 -26.30 17.29
N ASN A 202 -10.19 -27.45 17.96
CA ASN A 202 -11.34 -27.76 18.81
C ASN A 202 -11.42 -26.82 20.01
N ASP A 203 -10.31 -26.61 20.73
CA ASP A 203 -10.23 -25.68 21.87
C ASP A 203 -10.57 -24.24 21.43
N PHE A 204 -10.12 -23.82 20.25
CA PHE A 204 -10.44 -22.51 19.69
C PHE A 204 -11.91 -22.41 19.30
N SER A 205 -12.48 -23.43 18.65
CA SER A 205 -13.89 -23.46 18.27
C SER A 205 -14.80 -23.41 19.49
N GLU A 206 -14.51 -24.18 20.53
CA GLU A 206 -15.27 -24.19 21.78
C GLU A 206 -15.18 -22.84 22.51
N LYS A 207 -13.97 -22.29 22.67
CA LYS A 207 -13.79 -20.96 23.29
C LYS A 207 -14.46 -19.85 22.50
N SER A 208 -14.36 -19.88 21.18
CA SER A 208 -14.99 -18.89 20.30
C SER A 208 -16.51 -18.97 20.42
N SER A 209 -17.09 -20.18 20.38
CA SER A 209 -18.53 -20.36 20.55
C SER A 209 -19.01 -19.89 21.93
N ALA A 210 -18.26 -20.18 22.99
CA ALA A 210 -18.58 -19.70 24.34
C ALA A 210 -18.49 -18.17 24.48
N GLN A 211 -17.48 -17.55 23.86
CA GLN A 211 -17.32 -16.09 23.85
C GLN A 211 -18.43 -15.40 23.06
N VAL A 212 -18.84 -15.95 21.92
CA VAL A 212 -19.97 -15.43 21.13
C VAL A 212 -21.26 -15.53 21.93
N ALA A 213 -21.53 -16.69 22.56
CA ALA A 213 -22.71 -16.85 23.39
C ALA A 213 -22.75 -15.86 24.58
N ALA A 214 -21.62 -15.68 25.27
CA ALA A 214 -21.51 -14.72 26.38
C ALA A 214 -21.64 -13.26 25.90
N ALA A 215 -21.14 -12.94 24.70
CA ALA A 215 -21.32 -11.62 24.11
C ALA A 215 -22.79 -11.37 23.74
N ASP A 216 -23.46 -12.35 23.15
CA ASP A 216 -24.88 -12.27 22.81
C ASP A 216 -25.75 -12.08 24.06
N GLU A 217 -25.48 -12.83 25.14
CA GLU A 217 -26.17 -12.68 26.42
C GLU A 217 -25.97 -11.27 27.00
N LYS A 218 -24.72 -10.79 27.06
CA LYS A 218 -24.42 -9.44 27.55
C LYS A 218 -25.05 -8.34 26.68
N HIS A 219 -25.12 -8.55 25.37
CA HIS A 219 -25.78 -7.63 24.45
C HIS A 219 -27.29 -7.61 24.66
N ALA A 220 -27.91 -8.74 25.00
CA ALA A 220 -29.32 -8.81 25.34
C ALA A 220 -29.60 -8.08 26.67
N GLU A 221 -28.78 -8.30 27.70
CA GLU A 221 -28.89 -7.63 28.99
C GLU A 221 -28.76 -6.10 28.86
N LEU A 222 -27.73 -5.62 28.16
CA LEU A 222 -27.53 -4.18 27.92
C LEU A 222 -28.69 -3.56 27.15
N ARG A 223 -29.27 -4.29 26.18
CA ARG A 223 -30.42 -3.80 25.43
C ARG A 223 -31.63 -3.62 26.34
N GLN A 224 -31.88 -4.59 27.23
CA GLN A 224 -32.97 -4.52 28.18
C GLN A 224 -32.77 -3.36 29.17
N GLU A 225 -31.56 -3.19 29.71
CA GLU A 225 -31.24 -2.09 30.63
C GLU A 225 -31.43 -0.71 29.96
N VAL A 226 -30.96 -0.55 28.72
CA VAL A 226 -31.15 0.69 27.97
C VAL A 226 -32.62 0.96 27.68
N GLU A 227 -33.40 -0.08 27.36
CA GLU A 227 -34.84 0.05 27.12
C GLU A 227 -35.59 0.46 28.39
N GLU A 228 -35.26 -0.14 29.53
CA GLU A 228 -35.82 0.19 30.84
C GLU A 228 -35.48 1.64 31.24
N GLN A 229 -34.20 2.03 31.20
CA GLN A 229 -33.77 3.40 31.49
C GLN A 229 -34.41 4.42 30.55
N SER A 230 -34.51 4.09 29.26
CA SER A 230 -35.17 4.96 28.28
C SER A 230 -36.66 5.13 28.57
N SER A 231 -37.33 4.08 29.05
CA SER A 231 -38.74 4.13 29.44
C SER A 231 -38.95 4.99 30.69
N GLU A 232 -38.09 4.84 31.70
CA GLU A 232 -38.13 5.65 32.93
C GLU A 232 -37.86 7.12 32.65
N GLN A 233 -36.85 7.43 31.83
CA GLN A 233 -36.55 8.81 31.44
C GLN A 233 -37.69 9.44 30.66
N ARG A 234 -38.33 8.69 29.75
CA ARG A 234 -39.52 9.16 29.02
C ARG A 234 -40.67 9.49 29.97
N GLN A 235 -40.94 8.64 30.96
CA GLN A 235 -41.96 8.90 31.97
C GLN A 235 -41.63 10.15 32.79
N ARG A 236 -40.39 10.29 33.28
CA ARG A 236 -39.97 11.49 34.03
C ARG A 236 -40.10 12.78 33.23
N ILE A 237 -39.66 12.77 31.97
CA ILE A 237 -39.79 13.94 31.09
C ILE A 237 -41.27 14.27 30.86
N GLN A 238 -42.12 13.26 30.68
CA GLN A 238 -43.56 13.46 30.49
C GLN A 238 -44.22 14.04 31.74
N GLU A 239 -43.87 13.57 32.93
CA GLU A 239 -44.34 14.11 34.20
C GLU A 239 -43.88 15.56 34.42
N GLN A 240 -42.60 15.85 34.17
CA GLN A 240 -42.04 17.20 34.27
C GLN A 240 -42.69 18.16 33.28
N ALA A 241 -42.85 17.74 32.03
CA ALA A 241 -43.51 18.54 31.00
C ALA A 241 -44.96 18.86 31.42
N LYS A 242 -45.70 17.87 31.94
CA LYS A 242 -47.06 18.08 32.45
C LYS A 242 -47.09 19.07 33.61
N ALA A 243 -46.19 18.92 34.58
CA ALA A 243 -46.10 19.83 35.72
C ALA A 243 -45.79 21.28 35.30
N ILE A 244 -44.91 21.46 34.31
CA ILE A 244 -44.60 22.79 33.75
C ILE A 244 -45.81 23.38 33.04
N VAL A 245 -46.53 22.58 32.24
CA VAL A 245 -47.75 23.02 31.55
C VAL A 245 -48.82 23.45 32.57
N ASP A 246 -49.02 22.66 33.63
CA ASP A 246 -49.97 22.99 34.71
C ASP A 246 -49.58 24.30 35.41
N GLN A 247 -48.28 24.52 35.69
CA GLN A 247 -47.78 25.77 36.27
C GLN A 247 -47.96 26.98 35.34
N LEU A 248 -47.70 26.83 34.05
CA LEU A 248 -47.89 27.90 33.06
C LEU A 248 -49.36 28.29 32.95
N THR A 249 -50.27 27.32 33.01
CA THR A 249 -51.72 27.54 32.96
C THR A 249 -52.18 28.33 34.21
N GLU A 250 -51.66 27.99 35.39
CA GLU A 250 -51.94 28.72 36.62
C GLU A 250 -51.41 30.17 36.57
N TYR A 251 -50.21 30.39 36.03
CA TYR A 251 -49.67 31.74 35.85
C TYR A 251 -50.47 32.57 34.85
N GLU A 252 -50.97 31.96 33.77
CA GLU A 252 -51.86 32.61 32.83
C GLU A 252 -53.16 33.07 33.51
N ASP A 253 -53.78 32.20 34.31
CA ASP A 253 -54.98 32.51 35.08
C ASP A 253 -54.76 33.65 36.09
N GLN A 254 -53.64 33.62 36.81
CA GLN A 254 -53.27 34.67 37.77
C GLN A 254 -53.01 36.01 37.07
N ALA A 255 -52.30 36.00 35.94
CA ALA A 255 -52.03 37.20 35.15
C ALA A 255 -53.33 37.80 34.60
N SER A 256 -54.25 36.97 34.10
CA SER A 256 -55.57 37.39 33.60
C SER A 256 -56.39 38.10 34.69
N ARG A 257 -56.47 37.51 35.90
CA ARG A 257 -57.18 38.11 37.05
C ARG A 257 -56.54 39.41 37.54
N LEU A 258 -55.21 39.50 37.52
CA LEU A 258 -54.49 40.72 37.92
C LEU A 258 -54.75 41.86 36.94
N VAL A 259 -54.74 41.59 35.64
CA VAL A 259 -55.04 42.57 34.61
C VAL A 259 -56.49 43.04 34.71
N GLU A 260 -57.46 42.14 34.89
CA GLU A 260 -58.87 42.52 35.01
C GLU A 260 -59.14 43.38 36.25
N SER A 261 -58.57 43.02 37.41
CA SER A 261 -58.77 43.75 38.67
C SER A 261 -58.08 45.12 38.68
N THR A 262 -56.91 45.25 38.04
CA THR A 262 -56.17 46.52 38.00
C THR A 262 -56.75 47.51 36.99
N ALA A 263 -57.31 47.04 35.87
CA ALA A 263 -57.84 47.91 34.81
C ALA A 263 -59.17 48.59 35.15
N LYS A 264 -60.04 47.97 35.97
CA LYS A 264 -61.42 48.46 36.22
C LYS A 264 -61.55 49.60 37.25
N GLY A 265 -60.63 49.74 38.21
CA GLY A 265 -60.83 50.62 39.39
C GLY A 265 -59.94 51.85 39.49
N THR A 266 -58.67 51.74 39.11
CA THR A 266 -57.65 52.71 39.54
C THR A 266 -57.65 53.98 38.69
N ILE A 267 -57.80 53.86 37.36
CA ILE A 267 -57.57 55.00 36.47
C ILE A 267 -58.69 56.05 36.55
N SER A 268 -59.97 55.67 36.61
CA SER A 268 -61.07 56.65 36.65
C SER A 268 -61.26 57.30 38.03
N THR A 269 -60.84 56.62 39.11
CA THR A 269 -60.91 57.15 40.48
C THR A 269 -59.89 58.27 40.70
N ASP A 270 -58.66 58.10 40.18
CA ASP A 270 -57.58 59.08 40.33
C ASP A 270 -57.87 60.40 39.60
N TYR A 271 -58.42 60.35 38.37
CA TYR A 271 -58.84 61.56 37.66
C TYR A 271 -59.99 62.29 38.37
N GLY A 272 -60.89 61.57 39.02
CA GLY A 272 -61.98 62.15 39.82
C GLY A 272 -61.52 62.82 41.11
N ALA A 273 -60.55 62.22 41.80
CA ALA A 273 -59.93 62.83 42.97
C ALA A 273 -59.19 64.12 42.59
N ARG A 274 -58.45 64.10 41.48
CA ARG A 274 -57.73 65.28 40.96
C ARG A 274 -58.66 66.41 40.56
N ALA A 275 -59.74 66.12 39.85
CA ALA A 275 -60.73 67.14 39.47
C ALA A 275 -61.34 67.84 40.70
N LYS A 276 -61.67 67.09 41.76
CA LYS A 276 -62.22 67.68 43.00
C LYS A 276 -61.21 68.58 43.71
N ALA A 277 -59.94 68.17 43.79
CA ALA A 277 -58.89 68.97 44.41
C ALA A 277 -58.68 70.31 43.68
N GLU A 278 -58.60 70.28 42.35
CA GLU A 278 -58.43 71.49 41.53
C GLU A 278 -59.66 72.42 41.60
N GLY A 279 -60.88 71.87 41.66
CA GLY A 279 -62.09 72.67 41.83
C GLY A 279 -62.16 73.42 43.16
N ILE A 280 -61.67 72.81 44.25
CA ILE A 280 -61.56 73.46 45.56
C ILE A 280 -60.50 74.56 45.52
N ALA A 281 -59.32 74.28 44.94
CA ALA A 281 -58.25 75.26 44.79
C ALA A 281 -58.72 76.49 44.00
N ALA A 282 -59.42 76.28 42.88
CA ALA A 282 -60.02 77.34 42.09
C ALA A 282 -61.00 78.22 42.90
N LEU A 283 -61.82 77.60 43.75
CA LEU A 283 -62.79 78.29 44.57
C LEU A 283 -62.09 79.16 45.62
N VAL A 284 -61.08 78.62 46.31
CA VAL A 284 -60.27 79.35 47.29
C VAL A 284 -59.58 80.56 46.64
N TRP A 285 -58.89 80.36 45.52
CA TRP A 285 -58.23 81.46 44.80
C TRP A 285 -59.22 82.52 44.30
N SER A 286 -60.41 82.10 43.86
CA SER A 286 -61.47 83.04 43.46
C SER A 286 -61.95 83.89 44.64
N ILE A 287 -62.17 83.28 45.81
CA ILE A 287 -62.60 84.01 47.02
C ILE A 287 -61.50 84.96 47.47
N CYS A 288 -60.24 84.52 47.51
CA CYS A 288 -59.11 85.37 47.86
C CYS A 288 -58.98 86.57 46.91
N ALA A 289 -59.10 86.35 45.60
CA ALA A 289 -59.09 87.43 44.61
C ALA A 289 -60.17 88.48 44.87
N VAL A 290 -61.40 88.05 45.15
CA VAL A 290 -62.53 88.94 45.45
C VAL A 290 -62.30 89.73 46.74
N VAL A 291 -61.83 89.06 47.81
CA VAL A 291 -61.55 89.73 49.10
C VAL A 291 -60.46 90.78 48.95
N VAL A 292 -59.37 90.46 48.25
CA VAL A 292 -58.26 91.39 47.99
C VAL A 292 -58.72 92.58 47.14
N ALA A 293 -59.55 92.34 46.12
CA ALA A 293 -60.12 93.40 45.30
C ALA A 293 -61.03 94.34 46.12
N LEU A 294 -61.89 93.78 46.97
CA LEU A 294 -62.78 94.57 47.85
C LEU A 294 -61.99 95.37 48.89
N ALA A 295 -60.91 94.82 49.44
CA ALA A 295 -60.01 95.54 50.34
C ALA A 295 -59.33 96.71 49.63
N GLY A 296 -58.84 96.51 48.40
CA GLY A 296 -58.28 97.58 47.57
C GLY A 296 -59.30 98.69 47.29
N LEU A 297 -60.55 98.32 46.95
CA LEU A 297 -61.62 99.29 46.71
C LEU A 297 -61.98 100.06 48.00
N TRP A 298 -62.02 99.40 49.14
CA TRP A 298 -62.29 100.04 50.43
C TRP A 298 -61.21 101.07 50.80
N VAL A 299 -59.93 100.75 50.56
CA VAL A 299 -58.81 101.70 50.75
C VAL A 299 -58.97 102.93 49.85
N LEU A 300 -59.41 102.74 48.62
CA LEU A 300 -59.73 103.83 47.69
C LEU A 300 -60.86 104.72 48.23
N VAL A 301 -61.99 104.14 48.66
CA VAL A 301 -63.16 104.90 49.14
C VAL A 301 -62.82 105.72 50.39
N GLN A 302 -62.11 105.15 51.35
CA GLN A 302 -61.63 105.88 52.55
C GLN A 302 -60.62 106.99 52.19
N GLY A 303 -59.87 106.83 51.09
CA GLY A 303 -58.96 107.84 50.58
C GLY A 303 -59.68 109.07 50.01
N VAL A 304 -60.82 108.87 49.37
CA VAL A 304 -61.59 109.92 48.67
C VAL A 304 -62.58 110.64 49.60
N GLY A 305 -62.98 110.05 50.73
CA GLY A 305 -63.91 110.68 51.68
C GLY A 305 -63.37 111.87 52.49
N ASN A 306 -62.04 112.05 52.57
CA ASN A 306 -61.36 113.07 53.41
C ASN A 306 -60.52 114.06 52.57
N ILE A 307 -61.05 114.53 51.44
CA ILE A 307 -60.29 115.36 50.48
C ILE A 307 -59.86 116.71 51.06
N GLU A 308 -60.60 117.29 52.01
CA GLU A 308 -60.31 118.64 52.52
C GLU A 308 -59.07 118.72 53.46
N ALA A 309 -58.50 117.58 53.89
CA ALA A 309 -57.34 117.54 54.78
C ALA A 309 -56.13 116.78 54.21
N MET A 310 -56.16 116.35 52.94
CA MET A 310 -55.16 115.40 52.43
C MET A 310 -53.97 116.07 51.73
N THR A 311 -52.76 115.73 52.18
CA THR A 311 -51.50 116.10 51.51
C THR A 311 -51.28 115.24 50.27
N VAL A 312 -50.77 115.82 49.17
CA VAL A 312 -50.52 115.13 47.88
C VAL A 312 -49.76 113.80 48.03
N SER A 313 -48.83 113.73 48.98
CA SER A 313 -48.06 112.52 49.31
C SER A 313 -48.94 111.32 49.74
N GLN A 314 -50.02 111.57 50.49
CA GLN A 314 -50.91 110.51 50.96
C GLN A 314 -51.78 109.94 49.84
N THR A 315 -52.13 110.73 48.82
CA THR A 315 -52.88 110.27 47.65
C THR A 315 -52.05 109.33 46.78
N ILE A 316 -50.79 109.71 46.53
CA ILE A 316 -49.86 108.90 45.72
C ILE A 316 -49.67 107.54 46.39
N TRP A 317 -49.35 107.50 47.69
CA TRP A 317 -49.19 106.25 48.43
C TRP A 317 -50.42 105.35 48.36
N LYS A 318 -51.62 105.88 48.65
CA LYS A 318 -52.86 105.08 48.61
C LYS A 318 -53.18 104.56 47.21
N SER A 319 -52.92 105.34 46.17
CA SER A 319 -53.12 104.91 44.77
C SER A 319 -52.16 103.80 44.36
N SER A 320 -50.87 103.88 44.77
CA SER A 320 -49.88 102.83 44.52
C SER A 320 -50.25 101.53 45.25
N VAL A 321 -50.66 101.60 46.51
CA VAL A 321 -51.10 100.43 47.28
C VAL A 321 -52.31 99.77 46.62
N THR A 322 -53.26 100.56 46.13
CA THR A 322 -54.44 100.02 45.46
C THR A 322 -54.11 99.35 44.13
N LEU A 323 -53.20 99.94 43.33
CA LEU A 323 -52.74 99.36 42.08
C LEU A 323 -52.10 97.97 42.30
N VAL A 324 -51.27 97.85 43.35
CA VAL A 324 -50.65 96.58 43.73
C VAL A 324 -51.70 95.57 44.17
N LEU A 325 -52.66 95.96 45.01
CA LEU A 325 -53.76 95.07 45.44
C LEU A 325 -54.60 94.58 44.27
N LEU A 326 -54.89 95.44 43.29
CA LEU A 326 -55.66 95.09 42.11
C LEU A 326 -54.88 94.15 41.18
N ALA A 327 -53.56 94.37 41.03
CA ALA A 327 -52.67 93.45 40.30
C ALA A 327 -52.61 92.07 40.96
N VAL A 328 -52.51 92.00 42.30
CA VAL A 328 -52.53 90.75 43.05
C VAL A 328 -53.89 90.05 42.89
N ALA A 329 -55.00 90.77 43.02
CA ALA A 329 -56.33 90.21 42.79
C ALA A 329 -56.51 89.68 41.36
N GLY A 330 -55.98 90.39 40.35
CA GLY A 330 -56.00 89.96 38.96
C GLY A 330 -55.20 88.68 38.73
N TYR A 331 -54.01 88.57 39.32
CA TYR A 331 -53.20 87.35 39.27
C TYR A 331 -53.92 86.16 39.93
N MET A 332 -54.48 86.36 41.13
CA MET A 332 -55.26 85.33 41.82
C MET A 332 -56.49 84.87 41.02
N GLY A 333 -57.15 85.80 40.31
CA GLY A 333 -58.25 85.49 39.40
C GLY A 333 -57.81 84.66 38.18
N SER A 334 -56.64 84.97 37.61
CA SER A 334 -56.04 84.18 36.52
C SER A 334 -55.71 82.75 36.98
N GLU A 335 -55.09 82.61 38.16
CA GLU A 335 -54.72 81.31 38.72
C GLU A 335 -55.96 80.47 39.05
N ALA A 336 -57.01 81.09 39.60
CA ALA A 336 -58.30 80.43 39.79
C ALA A 336 -58.89 79.94 38.46
N GLY A 337 -58.73 80.71 37.38
CA GLY A 337 -59.14 80.33 36.03
C GLY A 337 -58.38 79.12 35.49
N ALA A 338 -57.08 79.04 35.75
CA ALA A 338 -56.25 77.90 35.37
C ALA A 338 -56.71 76.61 36.06
N HIS A 339 -56.91 76.65 37.38
CA HIS A 339 -57.40 75.49 38.15
C HIS A 339 -58.80 75.02 37.69
N ARG A 340 -59.71 75.92 37.27
CA ARG A 340 -61.01 75.51 36.70
C ARG A 340 -60.88 74.81 35.34
N LYS A 341 -59.86 75.17 34.56
CA LYS A 341 -59.60 74.49 33.28
C LYS A 341 -59.11 73.08 33.54
N GLU A 342 -58.18 72.91 34.48
CA GLU A 342 -57.66 71.60 34.88
C GLU A 342 -58.73 70.71 35.51
N GLU A 343 -59.62 71.26 36.35
CA GLU A 343 -60.78 70.54 36.88
C GLU A 343 -61.66 70.00 35.75
N ARG A 344 -61.98 70.83 34.75
CA ARG A 344 -62.87 70.43 33.63
C ARG A 344 -62.22 69.37 32.75
N ASP A 345 -60.93 69.51 32.47
CA ASP A 345 -60.21 68.54 31.65
C ASP A 345 -60.09 67.19 32.38
N ALA A 346 -59.73 67.19 33.67
CA ALA A 346 -59.69 65.97 34.47
C ALA A 346 -61.07 65.31 34.62
N LYS A 347 -62.12 66.10 34.87
CA LYS A 347 -63.50 65.60 34.97
C LYS A 347 -64.03 65.06 33.65
N ARG A 348 -63.67 65.67 32.53
CA ARG A 348 -64.01 65.18 31.19
C ARG A 348 -63.33 63.84 30.93
N THR A 349 -62.03 63.73 31.19
CA THR A 349 -61.30 62.45 31.06
C THR A 349 -61.89 61.37 31.96
N GLN A 350 -62.26 61.72 33.21
CA GLN A 350 -62.96 60.80 34.10
C GLN A 350 -64.30 60.31 33.51
N LEU A 351 -65.12 61.22 32.97
CA LEU A 351 -66.41 60.87 32.36
C LEU A 351 -66.22 60.02 31.11
N ASP A 352 -65.26 60.36 30.25
CA ASP A 352 -64.94 59.61 29.04
C ASP A 352 -64.48 58.18 29.39
N LEU A 353 -63.63 58.02 30.41
CA LEU A 353 -63.19 56.70 30.92
C LEU A 353 -64.33 55.88 31.55
N ASN A 354 -65.27 56.53 32.24
CA ASN A 354 -66.43 55.84 32.81
C ASN A 354 -67.48 55.48 31.75
N ALA A 355 -67.63 56.29 30.71
CA ALA A 355 -68.61 56.10 29.65
C ALA A 355 -68.20 55.04 28.63
N ILE A 356 -66.89 54.83 28.42
CA ILE A 356 -66.42 53.89 27.40
C ILE A 356 -66.67 52.42 27.80
N HIS A 357 -66.60 52.09 29.10
CA HIS A 357 -66.73 50.71 29.55
C HIS A 357 -68.12 50.10 29.25
N PRO A 358 -69.25 50.76 29.56
CA PRO A 358 -70.57 50.29 29.15
C PRO A 358 -70.74 50.19 27.63
N PHE A 359 -70.17 51.14 26.88
CA PHE A 359 -70.29 51.17 25.42
C PHE A 359 -69.58 49.99 24.75
N LEU A 360 -68.34 49.70 25.17
CA LEU A 360 -67.56 48.59 24.61
C LEU A 360 -68.06 47.22 25.06
N SER A 361 -68.69 47.13 26.23
CA SER A 361 -69.23 45.85 26.76
C SER A 361 -70.40 45.29 25.94
N GLN A 362 -71.03 46.10 25.09
CA GLN A 362 -72.15 45.71 24.23
C GLN A 362 -71.70 45.32 22.80
N MET A 363 -70.41 45.44 22.49
CA MET A 363 -69.84 45.15 21.17
C MET A 363 -69.13 43.79 21.17
N ASN A 364 -69.04 43.16 20.01
CA ASN A 364 -68.18 41.99 19.77
C ASN A 364 -66.68 42.40 19.82
N GLU A 365 -65.81 41.47 20.21
CA GLU A 365 -64.40 41.78 20.52
C GLU A 365 -63.62 42.30 19.29
N GLU A 366 -64.00 41.85 18.08
CA GLU A 366 -63.41 42.29 16.81
C GLU A 366 -63.65 43.78 16.51
N GLU A 367 -64.80 44.34 16.88
CA GLU A 367 -65.11 45.77 16.69
C GLU A 367 -64.67 46.63 17.88
N ALA A 368 -64.67 46.05 19.09
CA ALA A 368 -64.24 46.75 20.31
C ALA A 368 -62.73 47.03 20.33
N ALA A 369 -61.90 46.13 19.81
CA ALA A 369 -60.45 46.24 19.82
C ALA A 369 -59.89 47.51 19.12
N PRO A 370 -60.27 47.85 17.87
CA PRO A 370 -59.79 49.08 17.22
C PRO A 370 -60.26 50.35 17.92
N LEU A 371 -61.50 50.36 18.45
CA LEU A 371 -62.05 51.50 19.19
C LEU A 371 -61.32 51.75 20.52
N ARG A 372 -60.95 50.69 21.24
CA ARG A 372 -60.09 50.79 22.45
C ARG A 372 -58.75 51.44 22.12
N LYS A 373 -58.14 51.06 20.99
CA LYS A 373 -56.85 51.61 20.54
C LYS A 373 -56.95 53.10 20.21
N GLU A 374 -57.96 53.51 19.43
CA GLU A 374 -58.17 54.93 19.09
C GLU A 374 -58.44 55.77 20.34
N PHE A 375 -59.27 55.27 21.25
CA PHE A 375 -59.57 55.95 22.51
C PHE A 375 -58.33 56.11 23.39
N ALA A 376 -57.54 55.06 23.57
CA ALA A 376 -56.31 55.11 24.34
C ALA A 376 -55.34 56.16 23.77
N GLN A 377 -55.18 56.22 22.44
CA GLN A 377 -54.37 57.24 21.80
C GLN A 377 -54.90 58.65 22.05
N ARG A 378 -56.22 58.86 21.97
CA ARG A 378 -56.83 60.18 22.16
C ARG A 378 -56.74 60.69 23.60
N VAL A 379 -56.86 59.79 24.59
CA VAL A 379 -56.91 60.16 26.01
C VAL A 379 -55.50 60.31 26.61
N PHE A 380 -54.57 59.40 26.29
CA PHE A 380 -53.25 59.36 26.95
C PHE A 380 -52.15 60.14 26.22
N ILE A 381 -52.32 60.49 24.94
CA ILE A 381 -51.31 61.23 24.15
C ILE A 381 -51.54 62.75 24.17
N ARG A 382 -52.65 63.23 24.74
CA ARG A 382 -52.84 64.69 24.93
C ARG A 382 -51.81 65.20 25.95
N PRO A 383 -50.99 66.22 25.60
CA PRO A 383 -50.10 66.83 26.58
C PRO A 383 -50.95 67.43 27.69
N LEU A 384 -50.78 66.92 28.91
CA LEU A 384 -51.31 67.53 30.12
C LEU A 384 -50.87 68.99 30.10
N ALA A 385 -51.81 69.93 30.28
CA ALA A 385 -51.58 71.36 30.12
C ALA A 385 -50.72 71.95 31.25
N ASN A 386 -49.47 71.48 31.41
CA ASN A 386 -48.42 72.14 32.18
C ASN A 386 -47.04 71.59 31.81
N GLU A 387 -46.60 71.82 30.57
CA GLU A 387 -45.18 72.05 30.33
C GLU A 387 -45.01 73.57 30.38
N LYS A 388 -44.55 74.09 31.53
CA LYS A 388 -44.30 75.51 31.75
C LYS A 388 -43.35 76.05 30.67
N SER A 389 -43.84 76.76 29.67
CA SER A 389 -43.02 77.80 29.03
C SER A 389 -43.07 79.03 29.93
N HIS A 390 -42.12 79.07 30.86
CA HIS A 390 -41.69 80.32 31.51
C HIS A 390 -41.05 81.23 30.43
N ASP A 391 -41.83 81.74 29.49
CA ASP A 391 -41.42 82.90 28.70
C ASP A 391 -41.93 84.15 29.41
N GLY A 392 -41.12 84.59 30.38
CA GLY A 392 -41.26 85.92 30.97
C GLY A 392 -41.21 86.98 29.88
N PHE A 393 -41.98 88.05 30.10
CA PHE A 393 -41.95 89.34 29.39
C PHE A 393 -40.78 89.51 28.38
N ARG A 394 -41.02 89.23 27.10
CA ARG A 394 -40.08 89.49 26.00
C ARG A 394 -40.59 90.64 25.14
N LEU A 395 -40.02 91.83 25.36
CA LEU A 395 -40.17 92.98 24.47
C LEU A 395 -39.24 92.77 23.26
N LEU A 396 -39.86 92.56 22.08
CA LEU A 396 -39.32 92.48 20.70
C LEU A 396 -39.31 91.06 20.08
N PRO A 397 -39.96 90.86 18.91
CA PRO A 397 -39.86 89.64 18.12
C PRO A 397 -38.70 89.73 17.12
N LEU A 398 -37.86 88.69 17.07
CA LEU A 398 -36.97 88.43 15.92
C LEU A 398 -37.53 87.26 15.10
N PRO A 399 -37.55 87.35 13.76
CA PRO A 399 -38.11 86.32 12.91
C PRO A 399 -37.15 85.14 12.74
N THR A 400 -37.67 83.93 12.97
CA THR A 400 -37.00 82.66 12.66
C THR A 400 -37.00 82.43 11.14
N SER A 401 -35.80 82.24 10.57
CA SER A 401 -35.61 81.90 9.17
C SER A 401 -36.04 80.47 8.85
N ARG A 402 -36.77 80.37 7.73
CA ARG A 402 -37.31 79.21 7.02
C ARG A 402 -36.23 78.55 6.16
N THR A 403 -36.27 77.22 6.02
CA THR A 403 -35.67 76.39 4.95
C THR A 403 -36.28 74.99 5.15
N GLU A 404 -37.33 74.54 4.44
CA GLU A 404 -37.41 74.11 3.02
C GLU A 404 -36.18 73.28 2.60
N GLU A 405 -36.29 71.94 2.61
CA GLU A 405 -36.79 71.05 1.53
C GLU A 405 -35.73 70.82 0.44
N LYS A 406 -35.22 69.58 0.31
CA LYS A 406 -35.23 68.77 -0.93
C LYS A 406 -34.27 67.56 -0.98
N ASP A 407 -34.79 66.53 -1.65
CA ASP A 407 -34.14 65.58 -2.57
C ASP A 407 -33.17 64.49 -2.06
N SER A 408 -33.70 63.27 -1.98
CA SER A 408 -33.09 62.02 -2.46
C SER A 408 -32.87 62.07 -4.00
N PRO A 409 -32.11 61.19 -4.72
CA PRO A 409 -31.88 59.77 -4.40
C PRO A 409 -30.57 59.09 -4.93
N GLN A 410 -30.46 57.79 -4.60
CA GLN A 410 -29.83 56.69 -5.35
C GLN A 410 -28.29 56.57 -5.44
N GLU A 411 -27.78 55.44 -4.92
CA GLU A 411 -26.71 54.57 -5.45
C GLU A 411 -26.58 53.39 -4.45
N SER A 412 -26.15 52.16 -4.74
CA SER A 412 -25.78 51.45 -5.96
C SER A 412 -25.55 49.99 -5.52
N GLN A 413 -26.07 49.05 -6.31
CA GLN A 413 -25.50 47.74 -6.64
C GLN A 413 -25.05 46.78 -5.52
N GLY A 414 -25.79 45.67 -5.45
CA GLY A 414 -25.27 44.39 -4.97
C GLY A 414 -24.36 43.72 -6.00
N GLN A 415 -23.33 43.05 -5.51
CA GLN A 415 -22.48 42.18 -6.31
C GLN A 415 -22.09 40.91 -5.52
N LYS A 416 -22.65 39.80 -6.02
CA LYS A 416 -22.22 38.39 -6.10
C LYS A 416 -21.70 37.60 -4.87
N PRO A 417 -22.12 36.31 -4.76
CA PRO A 417 -21.57 35.34 -3.83
C PRO A 417 -20.38 34.57 -4.42
N GLN A 418 -19.54 34.01 -3.52
CA GLN A 418 -18.74 32.81 -3.76
C GLN A 418 -19.35 31.65 -2.98
#